data_AF-A0A9W8TR66-F1
#
_entry.id   AF-A0A9W8TR66-F1
#
_cell.length_a   1.000
_cell.length_b   1.000
_cell.length_c   1.000
_cell.angle_alpha   90.00
_cell.angle_beta   90.00
_cell.angle_gamma   90.00
#
_symmetry.space_group_name_H-M   'P 1'
#
loop_
_entity.id
_entity.type
_entity.pdbx_description
1 polymer ?
#
loop_
_entity_poly.entity_id
_entity_poly.type
_entity_poly.pdbx_seq_one_letter_code
_entity_poly.pdbx_strand_id
1 'polypeptide(L)'
;MNAMFFSGLLTFAALAIVPVQGALTYKGVDWSSVVVEEKAGRSYTSTSGSAKSLESILAESGVNTVRQRVWVNPSDGNYNLDYNIKIAKRAQAAGLDVYIDFHYSDTWADPAHQTIPSGWPTGIDDLSWKLYNYTLDSMNAFAAAGITPSIVSIGNEIRAGLLWPTGKYDQLYNIARLLNSAAYGVKDSDLSTQPKIMIHLDNGWDWDTQEWFYSSVLEQGPLSASDFDMMGVSFYPF
;
A
#
# COMPACT_ATOMS: atom_id res chain seq x y z
N MET A 1 78.59 -12.62 -23.76
CA MET A 1 77.63 -11.51 -23.57
C MET A 1 76.24 -12.09 -23.70
N ASN A 2 75.57 -12.33 -22.57
CA ASN A 2 74.24 -12.92 -22.53
C ASN A 2 73.18 -11.82 -22.69
N ALA A 3 72.28 -12.00 -23.66
CA ALA A 3 71.06 -11.20 -23.77
C ALA A 3 69.94 -11.88 -22.95
N MET A 4 69.40 -11.16 -21.96
CA MET A 4 68.20 -11.57 -21.22
C MET A 4 66.95 -11.22 -22.04
N PHE A 5 66.07 -12.20 -22.25
CA PHE A 5 64.70 -11.98 -22.69
C PHE A 5 63.79 -11.79 -21.46
N PHE A 6 63.07 -10.68 -21.41
CA PHE A 6 61.96 -10.46 -20.47
C PHE A 6 60.67 -11.04 -21.06
N SER A 7 60.09 -12.05 -20.41
CA SER A 7 58.72 -12.49 -20.69
C SER A 7 57.76 -11.82 -19.71
N GLY A 8 56.98 -10.85 -20.19
CA GLY A 8 55.86 -10.28 -19.44
C GLY A 8 54.65 -11.19 -19.52
N LEU A 9 54.15 -11.68 -18.37
CA LEU A 9 52.82 -12.26 -18.27
C LEU A 9 51.81 -11.12 -18.09
N LEU A 10 50.91 -10.93 -19.06
CA LEU A 10 49.68 -10.15 -18.86
C LEU A 10 48.62 -11.04 -18.21
N THR A 11 48.26 -10.74 -16.98
CA THR A 11 47.09 -11.33 -16.31
C THR A 11 45.84 -10.59 -16.75
N PHE A 12 45.03 -11.19 -17.61
CA PHE A 12 43.68 -10.70 -17.90
C PHE A 12 42.76 -11.05 -16.73
N ALA A 13 42.39 -10.06 -15.91
CA ALA A 13 41.30 -10.21 -14.96
C ALA A 13 39.97 -10.15 -15.71
N ALA A 14 39.30 -11.28 -15.90
CA ALA A 14 37.94 -11.32 -16.40
C ALA A 14 37.00 -10.75 -15.33
N LEU A 15 36.47 -9.55 -15.53
CA LEU A 15 35.31 -9.08 -14.77
C LEU A 15 34.12 -9.95 -15.18
N ALA A 16 33.72 -10.86 -14.29
CA ALA A 16 32.42 -11.50 -14.38
C ALA A 16 31.36 -10.43 -14.12
N ILE A 17 30.71 -9.97 -15.18
CA ILE A 17 29.46 -9.22 -15.08
C ILE A 17 28.41 -10.24 -14.63
N VAL A 18 28.13 -10.27 -13.32
CA VAL A 18 26.97 -10.99 -12.81
C VAL A 18 25.76 -10.13 -13.18
N PRO A 19 24.84 -10.58 -14.05
CA PRO A 19 23.62 -9.84 -14.27
C PRO A 19 22.84 -9.83 -12.95
N VAL A 20 22.63 -8.64 -12.38
CA VAL A 20 21.67 -8.48 -11.29
C VAL A 20 20.30 -8.68 -11.89
N GLN A 21 19.80 -9.90 -11.80
CA GLN A 21 18.44 -10.24 -12.17
C GLN A 21 17.53 -9.84 -11.00
N GLY A 22 17.27 -8.53 -10.86
CA GLY A 22 16.41 -8.00 -9.82
C GLY A 22 14.95 -8.36 -10.11
N ALA A 23 14.46 -9.48 -9.58
CA ALA A 23 13.04 -9.81 -9.62
C ALA A 23 12.26 -8.91 -8.65
N LEU A 24 11.04 -8.52 -9.02
CA LEU A 24 10.14 -7.78 -8.13
C LEU A 24 9.75 -8.65 -6.93
N THR A 25 9.90 -8.11 -5.72
CA THR A 25 9.43 -8.77 -4.48
C THR A 25 7.91 -8.94 -4.49
N TYR A 26 7.19 -7.87 -4.83
CA TYR A 26 5.73 -7.87 -4.91
C TYR A 26 5.29 -7.78 -6.37
N LYS A 27 4.55 -8.77 -6.84
CA LYS A 27 3.96 -8.86 -8.18
C LYS A 27 2.47 -9.03 -7.99
N GLY A 28 1.77 -7.89 -7.97
CA GLY A 28 0.41 -7.84 -7.49
C GLY A 28 -0.61 -7.32 -8.49
N VAL A 29 -1.87 -7.45 -8.08
CA VAL A 29 -3.03 -6.79 -8.68
C VAL A 29 -3.90 -6.20 -7.56
N ASP A 30 -4.65 -5.14 -7.85
CA ASP A 30 -5.82 -4.79 -7.03
C ASP A 30 -7.00 -5.63 -7.51
N TRP A 31 -7.61 -6.37 -6.59
CA TRP A 31 -8.71 -7.29 -6.90
C TRP A 31 -9.96 -6.98 -6.09
N SER A 32 -10.05 -5.80 -5.49
CA SER A 32 -11.03 -5.54 -4.44
C SER A 32 -12.48 -5.69 -4.92
N SER A 33 -12.77 -5.58 -6.23
CA SER A 33 -14.13 -5.77 -6.76
C SER A 33 -14.59 -7.24 -6.85
N VAL A 34 -13.75 -8.22 -6.51
CA VAL A 34 -14.02 -9.65 -6.76
C VAL A 34 -15.40 -10.12 -6.26
N VAL A 35 -15.78 -9.79 -5.03
CA VAL A 35 -17.08 -10.20 -4.47
C VAL A 35 -18.24 -9.39 -5.06
N VAL A 36 -18.01 -8.14 -5.46
CA VAL A 36 -19.02 -7.33 -6.16
C VAL A 36 -19.36 -7.97 -7.51
N GLU A 37 -18.35 -8.38 -8.28
CA GLU A 37 -18.54 -9.03 -9.57
C GLU A 37 -19.17 -10.41 -9.43
N GLU A 38 -18.73 -11.21 -8.45
CA GLU A 38 -19.34 -12.53 -8.18
C GLU A 38 -20.82 -12.41 -7.80
N LYS A 39 -21.19 -11.42 -6.96
CA LYS A 39 -22.60 -11.13 -6.64
C LYS A 39 -23.40 -10.67 -7.86
N ALA A 40 -22.76 -10.04 -8.84
CA ALA A 40 -23.36 -9.70 -10.12
C ALA A 40 -23.46 -10.89 -11.10
N GLY A 41 -23.12 -12.11 -10.65
CA GLY A 41 -23.21 -13.34 -11.43
C GLY A 41 -22.02 -13.57 -12.37
N ARG A 42 -20.91 -12.86 -12.17
CA ARG A 42 -19.68 -13.11 -12.94
C ARG A 42 -18.97 -14.37 -12.44
N SER A 43 -18.35 -15.08 -13.37
CA SER A 43 -17.47 -16.21 -13.10
C SER A 43 -16.16 -16.02 -13.85
N TYR A 44 -15.07 -16.52 -13.28
CA TYR A 44 -13.73 -16.39 -13.83
C TYR A 44 -13.25 -17.73 -14.39
N THR A 45 -12.48 -17.64 -15.47
CA THR A 45 -11.97 -18.79 -16.19
C THR A 45 -10.47 -18.59 -16.40
N SER A 46 -9.70 -19.63 -16.09
CA SER A 46 -8.27 -19.68 -16.39
C SER A 46 -8.03 -19.67 -17.91
N THR A 47 -6.77 -19.41 -18.32
CA THR A 47 -6.37 -19.42 -19.73
C THR A 47 -6.53 -20.80 -20.40
N SER A 48 -6.61 -21.88 -19.62
CA SER A 48 -6.92 -23.23 -20.11
C SER A 48 -8.42 -23.50 -20.28
N GLY A 49 -9.28 -22.52 -20.01
CA GLY A 49 -10.74 -22.65 -20.15
C GLY A 49 -11.45 -23.27 -18.94
N SER A 50 -10.75 -23.52 -17.83
CA SER A 50 -11.37 -24.06 -16.61
C SER A 50 -11.87 -22.95 -15.68
N ALA A 51 -13.13 -23.04 -15.25
CA ALA A 51 -13.70 -22.15 -14.25
C ALA A 51 -13.02 -22.35 -12.88
N LYS A 52 -12.57 -21.26 -12.26
CA LYS A 52 -11.85 -21.26 -10.97
C LYS A 52 -12.17 -19.97 -10.21
N SER A 53 -11.88 -19.95 -8.91
CA SER A 53 -11.90 -18.69 -8.15
C SER A 53 -10.81 -17.75 -8.67
N LEU A 54 -11.05 -16.44 -8.58
CA LEU A 54 -10.12 -15.44 -9.13
C LEU A 54 -8.74 -15.53 -8.47
N GLU A 55 -8.70 -15.67 -7.14
CA GLU A 55 -7.46 -15.82 -6.36
C GLU A 55 -6.59 -16.99 -6.83
N SER A 56 -7.20 -18.13 -7.18
CA SER A 56 -6.46 -19.28 -7.70
C SER A 56 -5.89 -18.99 -9.09
N ILE A 57 -6.66 -18.33 -9.97
CA ILE A 57 -6.19 -17.94 -11.30
C ILE A 57 -5.02 -16.96 -11.17
N LEU A 58 -5.11 -15.98 -10.27
CA LEU A 58 -4.04 -15.02 -10.01
C LEU A 58 -2.76 -15.71 -9.50
N ALA A 59 -2.88 -16.56 -8.48
CA ALA A 59 -1.74 -17.30 -7.93
C ALA A 59 -1.08 -18.21 -8.97
N GLU A 60 -1.86 -18.95 -9.76
CA GLU A 60 -1.35 -19.79 -10.85
C GLU A 60 -0.68 -18.98 -11.97
N SER A 61 -1.08 -17.71 -12.13
CA SER A 61 -0.48 -16.78 -13.09
C SER A 61 0.78 -16.07 -12.56
N GLY A 62 1.21 -16.39 -11.34
CA GLY A 62 2.45 -15.88 -10.73
C GLY A 62 2.30 -14.57 -9.94
N VAL A 63 1.07 -14.12 -9.70
CA VAL A 63 0.76 -13.09 -8.71
C VAL A 63 1.09 -13.63 -7.32
N ASN A 64 1.73 -12.82 -6.48
CA ASN A 64 2.05 -13.20 -5.10
C ASN A 64 1.45 -12.28 -4.04
N THR A 65 0.87 -11.14 -4.44
CA THR A 65 0.28 -10.17 -3.50
C THR A 65 -0.98 -9.58 -4.10
N VAL A 66 -2.03 -9.38 -3.30
CA VAL A 66 -3.25 -8.70 -3.74
C VAL A 66 -3.50 -7.45 -2.92
N ARG A 67 -3.76 -6.34 -3.61
CA ARG A 67 -4.14 -5.05 -3.03
C ARG A 67 -5.66 -4.99 -2.83
N GLN A 68 -6.08 -4.42 -1.71
CA GLN A 68 -7.48 -4.33 -1.32
C GLN A 68 -7.81 -2.95 -0.74
N ARG A 69 -8.72 -2.21 -1.38
CA ARG A 69 -9.20 -0.92 -0.87
C ARG A 69 -10.14 -1.09 0.31
N VAL A 70 -9.94 -0.30 1.36
CA VAL A 70 -10.76 -0.27 2.57
C VAL A 70 -11.39 1.11 2.74
N TRP A 71 -12.71 1.14 2.71
CA TRP A 71 -13.54 2.30 3.02
C TRP A 71 -14.11 2.19 4.44
N VAL A 72 -14.40 3.31 5.07
CA VAL A 72 -14.79 3.36 6.48
C VAL A 72 -16.25 2.91 6.65
N ASN A 73 -17.21 3.70 6.17
CA ASN A 73 -18.65 3.41 6.26
C ASN A 73 -19.38 3.53 4.91
N PRO A 74 -19.03 2.71 3.90
CA PRO A 74 -19.78 2.66 2.65
C PRO A 74 -21.24 2.28 2.90
N SER A 75 -22.18 3.00 2.28
CA SER A 75 -23.62 2.81 2.48
C SER A 75 -24.13 1.44 2.02
N ASP A 76 -23.48 0.82 1.04
CA ASP A 76 -23.81 -0.52 0.51
C ASP A 76 -22.97 -1.65 1.14
N GLY A 77 -22.04 -1.31 2.05
CA GLY A 77 -21.13 -2.24 2.70
C GLY A 77 -20.02 -2.80 1.81
N ASN A 78 -19.92 -2.43 0.54
CA ASN A 78 -18.82 -2.88 -0.31
C ASN A 78 -17.52 -2.19 0.11
N TYR A 79 -16.43 -2.94 0.17
CA TYR A 79 -15.10 -2.45 0.55
C TYR A 79 -14.96 -1.97 2.01
N ASN A 80 -15.93 -2.24 2.89
CA ASN A 80 -15.72 -2.03 4.32
C ASN A 80 -14.76 -3.07 4.92
N LEU A 81 -14.49 -2.98 6.22
CA LEU A 81 -13.59 -3.90 6.91
C LEU A 81 -14.04 -5.37 6.83
N ASP A 82 -15.32 -5.66 7.04
CA ASP A 82 -15.87 -7.03 6.95
C ASP A 82 -15.74 -7.62 5.53
N TYR A 83 -15.95 -6.79 4.51
CA TYR A 83 -15.74 -7.16 3.12
C TYR A 83 -14.28 -7.57 2.90
N ASN A 84 -13.34 -6.73 3.35
CA ASN A 84 -11.91 -6.94 3.15
C ASN A 84 -11.36 -8.12 3.95
N ILE A 85 -11.83 -8.36 5.17
CA ILE A 85 -11.47 -9.57 5.94
C ILE A 85 -11.89 -10.83 5.17
N LYS A 86 -13.06 -10.84 4.52
CA LYS A 86 -13.54 -12.02 3.76
C LYS A 86 -12.64 -12.31 2.56
N ILE A 87 -12.30 -11.30 1.76
CA ILE A 87 -11.44 -11.51 0.59
C ILE A 87 -9.97 -11.73 0.98
N ALA A 88 -9.48 -11.13 2.07
CA ALA A 88 -8.14 -11.43 2.60
C ALA A 88 -8.00 -12.89 3.05
N LYS A 89 -9.03 -13.50 3.67
CA LYS A 89 -9.02 -14.95 3.97
C LYS A 89 -8.90 -15.80 2.70
N ARG A 90 -9.58 -15.42 1.63
CA ARG A 90 -9.49 -16.10 0.33
C ARG A 90 -8.08 -15.96 -0.27
N ALA A 91 -7.49 -14.77 -0.22
CA ALA A 91 -6.12 -14.53 -0.67
C ALA A 91 -5.11 -15.41 0.08
N GLN A 92 -5.17 -15.41 1.41
CA GLN A 92 -4.27 -16.21 2.25
C GLN A 92 -4.42 -17.71 1.99
N ALA A 93 -5.65 -18.20 1.80
CA ALA A 93 -5.90 -19.60 1.44
C ALA A 93 -5.34 -19.99 0.06
N ALA A 94 -5.20 -19.03 -0.85
CA ALA A 94 -4.55 -19.20 -2.15
C ALA A 94 -3.01 -18.99 -2.09
N GLY A 95 -2.44 -18.71 -0.91
CA GLY A 95 -1.01 -18.44 -0.75
C GLY A 95 -0.57 -17.05 -1.23
N LEU A 96 -1.49 -16.10 -1.31
CA LEU A 96 -1.21 -14.72 -1.70
C LEU A 96 -1.03 -13.82 -0.46
N ASP A 97 -0.03 -12.95 -0.50
CA ASP A 97 0.13 -11.86 0.46
C ASP A 97 -0.98 -10.82 0.28
N VAL A 98 -1.25 -10.05 1.34
CA VAL A 98 -2.28 -9.00 1.33
C VAL A 98 -1.64 -7.64 1.52
N TYR A 99 -1.99 -6.70 0.63
CA TYR A 99 -1.74 -5.27 0.77
C TYR A 99 -3.09 -4.58 1.07
N ILE A 100 -3.21 -4.01 2.27
CA ILE A 100 -4.38 -3.19 2.66
C ILE A 100 -4.17 -1.74 2.27
N ASP A 101 -5.11 -1.19 1.53
CA ASP A 101 -5.13 0.21 1.12
C ASP A 101 -6.24 0.97 1.82
N PHE A 102 -5.91 1.73 2.86
CA PHE A 102 -6.89 2.58 3.51
C PHE A 102 -7.14 3.83 2.68
N HIS A 103 -8.41 4.06 2.34
CA HIS A 103 -8.83 5.31 1.74
C HIS A 103 -9.09 6.40 2.79
N TYR A 104 -9.35 6.03 4.04
CA TYR A 104 -9.82 6.93 5.11
C TYR A 104 -10.98 7.84 4.66
N SER A 105 -11.90 7.26 3.88
CA SER A 105 -13.12 7.87 3.35
C SER A 105 -14.21 6.80 3.30
N ASP A 106 -15.47 7.21 3.24
CA ASP A 106 -16.61 6.31 3.01
C ASP A 106 -16.74 5.89 1.54
N THR A 107 -15.94 6.49 0.66
CA THR A 107 -15.95 6.30 -0.79
C THR A 107 -14.53 6.39 -1.36
N TRP A 108 -14.41 6.47 -2.68
CA TRP A 108 -13.16 6.75 -3.37
C TRP A 108 -12.44 7.97 -2.74
N ALA A 109 -11.13 7.79 -2.55
CA ALA A 109 -10.22 8.83 -2.10
C ALA A 109 -9.14 8.95 -3.18
N ASP A 110 -8.90 10.15 -3.68
CA ASP A 110 -8.01 10.47 -4.79
C ASP A 110 -7.54 11.94 -4.65
N PRO A 111 -6.67 12.47 -5.52
CA PRO A 111 -6.15 13.84 -5.39
C PRO A 111 -7.21 14.94 -5.49
N ALA A 112 -8.42 14.64 -5.98
CA ALA A 112 -9.55 15.56 -6.07
C ALA A 112 -10.62 15.30 -4.99
N HIS A 113 -10.58 14.17 -4.29
CA HIS A 113 -11.57 13.77 -3.29
C HIS A 113 -10.90 13.09 -2.09
N GLN A 114 -10.96 13.71 -0.90
CA GLN A 114 -10.46 13.13 0.34
C GLN A 114 -11.44 13.34 1.49
N THR A 115 -12.73 13.10 1.22
CA THR A 115 -13.84 13.41 2.13
C THR A 115 -13.68 12.70 3.48
N ILE A 116 -13.74 13.46 4.58
CA ILE A 116 -13.79 12.89 5.93
C ILE A 116 -14.98 11.92 6.05
N PRO A 117 -14.78 10.70 6.60
CA PRO A 117 -15.87 9.76 6.85
C PRO A 117 -17.00 10.37 7.68
N SER A 118 -18.24 9.96 7.39
CA SER A 118 -19.42 10.43 8.11
C SER A 118 -19.28 10.18 9.62
N GLY A 119 -19.54 11.22 10.40
CA GLY A 119 -19.48 11.19 11.87
C GLY A 119 -18.08 11.32 12.48
N TRP A 120 -17.01 11.42 11.68
CA TRP A 120 -15.70 11.76 12.21
C TRP A 120 -15.61 13.26 12.56
N PRO A 121 -14.83 13.63 13.59
CA PRO A 121 -14.62 15.02 13.94
C PRO A 121 -13.77 15.74 12.88
N THR A 122 -13.82 17.07 12.86
CA THR A 122 -13.01 17.89 11.93
C THR A 122 -11.88 18.66 12.63
N GLY A 123 -11.91 18.76 13.96
CA GLY A 123 -10.79 19.32 14.72
C GLY A 123 -9.57 18.40 14.68
N ILE A 124 -8.39 18.95 14.44
CA ILE A 124 -7.17 18.15 14.22
C ILE A 124 -6.86 17.18 15.37
N ASP A 125 -6.99 17.59 16.63
CA ASP A 125 -6.68 16.74 17.77
C ASP A 125 -7.59 15.50 17.85
N ASP A 126 -8.90 15.71 17.76
CA ASP A 126 -9.90 14.64 17.80
C ASP A 126 -9.85 13.77 16.54
N LEU A 127 -9.59 14.37 15.38
CA LEU A 127 -9.48 13.65 14.11
C LEU A 127 -8.23 12.77 14.07
N SER A 128 -7.09 13.25 14.56
CA SER A 128 -5.87 12.44 14.74
C SER A 128 -6.15 11.22 15.62
N TRP A 129 -6.80 11.42 16.77
CA TRP A 129 -7.17 10.30 17.64
C TRP A 129 -8.18 9.34 16.99
N LYS A 130 -9.16 9.87 16.25
CA LYS A 130 -10.13 9.04 15.54
C LYS A 130 -9.47 8.18 14.46
N LEU A 131 -8.51 8.75 13.72
CA LEU A 131 -7.74 8.06 12.69
C LEU A 131 -6.83 6.98 13.28
N TYR A 132 -6.14 7.29 14.38
CA TYR A 132 -5.36 6.31 15.14
C TYR A 132 -6.25 5.12 15.55
N ASN A 133 -7.36 5.38 16.24
CA ASN A 133 -8.25 4.34 16.74
C ASN A 133 -8.83 3.49 15.60
N TYR A 134 -9.29 4.12 14.52
CA TYR A 134 -9.81 3.39 13.36
C TYR A 134 -8.75 2.47 12.74
N THR A 135 -7.51 2.95 12.60
CA THR A 135 -6.42 2.15 12.03
C THR A 135 -6.05 1.00 12.95
N LEU A 136 -5.91 1.26 14.25
CA LEU A 136 -5.66 0.25 15.28
C LEU A 136 -6.73 -0.83 15.30
N ASP A 137 -8.00 -0.44 15.41
CA ASP A 137 -9.13 -1.36 15.48
C ASP A 137 -9.23 -2.21 14.20
N SER A 138 -8.99 -1.60 13.03
CA SER A 138 -8.98 -2.32 11.76
C SER A 138 -7.86 -3.34 11.69
N MET A 139 -6.63 -2.98 12.10
CA MET A 139 -5.49 -3.89 12.12
C MET A 139 -5.68 -5.02 13.14
N ASN A 140 -6.25 -4.72 14.32
CA ASN A 140 -6.62 -5.74 15.31
C ASN A 140 -7.71 -6.68 14.81
N ALA A 141 -8.66 -6.21 14.00
CA ALA A 141 -9.66 -7.07 13.38
C ALA A 141 -9.02 -8.04 12.35
N PHE A 142 -8.01 -7.60 11.59
CA PHE A 142 -7.23 -8.51 10.75
C PHE A 142 -6.44 -9.52 11.58
N ALA A 143 -5.78 -9.08 12.65
CA ALA A 143 -5.04 -9.95 13.57
C ALA A 143 -5.95 -11.03 14.18
N ALA A 144 -7.12 -10.64 14.70
CA ALA A 144 -8.13 -11.55 15.25
C ALA A 144 -8.69 -12.53 14.21
N ALA A 145 -8.69 -12.14 12.94
CA ALA A 145 -9.07 -13.00 11.82
C ALA A 145 -7.95 -13.92 11.33
N GLY A 146 -6.76 -13.89 11.94
CA GLY A 146 -5.59 -14.68 11.55
C GLY A 146 -4.88 -14.17 10.29
N ILE A 147 -5.15 -12.92 9.90
CA ILE A 147 -4.59 -12.29 8.70
C ILE A 147 -3.47 -11.35 9.14
N THR A 148 -2.32 -11.43 8.46
CA THR A 148 -1.22 -10.49 8.65
C THR A 148 -0.90 -9.86 7.30
N PRO A 149 -1.36 -8.63 7.03
CA PRO A 149 -1.00 -7.91 5.82
C PRO A 149 0.52 -7.77 5.69
N SER A 150 1.03 -7.78 4.47
CA SER A 150 2.45 -7.49 4.18
C SER A 150 2.71 -5.99 4.02
N ILE A 151 1.71 -5.26 3.54
CA ILE A 151 1.78 -3.82 3.27
C ILE A 151 0.47 -3.18 3.74
N VAL A 152 0.57 -1.98 4.31
CA VAL A 152 -0.58 -1.11 4.60
C VAL A 152 -0.28 0.29 4.07
N SER A 153 -1.11 0.84 3.17
CA SER A 153 -1.05 2.28 2.86
C SER A 153 -1.95 3.06 3.81
N ILE A 154 -1.38 4.11 4.40
CA ILE A 154 -2.07 5.03 5.31
C ILE A 154 -2.68 6.20 4.53
N GLY A 155 -3.57 5.86 3.60
CA GLY A 155 -4.18 6.78 2.64
C GLY A 155 -3.95 6.34 1.20
N ASN A 156 -4.90 6.65 0.32
CA ASN A 156 -4.80 6.42 -1.13
C ASN A 156 -4.58 7.76 -1.86
N GLU A 157 -3.52 7.83 -2.67
CA GLU A 157 -3.17 8.98 -3.52
C GLU A 157 -3.28 10.35 -2.82
N ILE A 158 -2.63 10.47 -1.67
CA ILE A 158 -2.80 11.60 -0.74
C ILE A 158 -1.98 12.85 -1.10
N ARG A 159 -1.60 13.01 -2.37
CA ARG A 159 -0.76 14.15 -2.82
C ARG A 159 -1.39 15.50 -2.47
N ALA A 160 -2.71 15.59 -2.54
CA ALA A 160 -3.46 16.79 -2.17
C ALA A 160 -3.90 16.78 -0.69
N GLY A 161 -3.26 15.95 0.14
CA GLY A 161 -3.60 15.70 1.53
C GLY A 161 -4.60 14.55 1.70
N LEU A 162 -5.18 14.43 2.90
CA LEU A 162 -6.20 13.46 3.27
C LEU A 162 -7.19 14.05 4.28
N LEU A 163 -8.37 13.45 4.44
CA LEU A 163 -9.34 13.85 5.47
C LEU A 163 -9.66 15.36 5.42
N TRP A 164 -10.20 15.82 4.29
CA TRP A 164 -10.52 17.21 4.03
C TRP A 164 -11.78 17.69 4.79
N PRO A 165 -11.78 18.96 5.22
CA PRO A 165 -10.78 20.00 4.93
C PRO A 165 -9.55 19.99 5.84
N THR A 166 -9.55 19.20 6.91
CA THR A 166 -8.57 19.28 8.00
C THR A 166 -7.15 18.96 7.54
N GLY A 167 -6.95 17.91 6.74
CA GLY A 167 -5.64 17.53 6.20
C GLY A 167 -5.48 17.86 4.72
N LYS A 168 -6.02 18.98 4.23
CA LYS A 168 -5.85 19.40 2.83
C LYS A 168 -4.40 19.84 2.53
N TYR A 169 -3.98 19.87 1.27
CA TYR A 169 -2.60 20.14 0.81
C TYR A 169 -1.93 21.39 1.40
N ASP A 170 -2.71 22.40 1.80
CA ASP A 170 -2.25 23.65 2.42
C ASP A 170 -2.18 23.58 3.96
N GLN A 171 -2.51 22.43 4.55
CA GLN A 171 -2.48 22.12 5.98
C GLN A 171 -1.37 21.09 6.30
N LEU A 172 -0.13 21.39 5.88
CA LEU A 172 1.00 20.44 5.95
C LEU A 172 1.22 19.84 7.36
N TYR A 173 1.16 20.65 8.42
CA TYR A 173 1.28 20.16 9.80
C TYR A 173 0.18 19.14 10.14
N ASN A 174 -1.06 19.39 9.71
CA ASN A 174 -2.18 18.47 9.94
C ASN A 174 -1.97 17.17 9.16
N ILE A 175 -1.49 17.23 7.91
CA ILE A 175 -1.13 16.03 7.14
C ILE A 175 -0.10 15.20 7.90
N ALA A 176 1.01 15.80 8.33
CA ALA A 176 2.05 15.11 9.08
C ALA A 176 1.50 14.45 10.35
N ARG A 177 0.67 15.18 11.10
CA ARG A 177 0.08 14.67 12.34
C ARG A 177 -0.91 13.52 12.12
N LEU A 178 -1.72 13.59 11.06
CA LEU A 178 -2.65 12.53 10.68
C LEU A 178 -1.89 11.27 10.25
N LEU A 179 -0.88 11.41 9.40
CA LEU A 179 -0.06 10.28 8.96
C LEU A 179 0.71 9.62 10.11
N ASN A 180 1.26 10.40 11.02
CA ASN A 180 1.86 9.87 12.25
C ASN A 180 0.83 9.08 13.08
N SER A 181 -0.37 9.62 13.27
CA SER A 181 -1.45 8.93 14.01
C SER A 181 -1.86 7.61 13.35
N ALA A 182 -1.99 7.60 12.02
CA ALA A 182 -2.29 6.38 11.26
C ALA A 182 -1.16 5.34 11.37
N ALA A 183 0.09 5.77 11.21
CA ALA A 183 1.26 4.90 11.33
C ALA A 183 1.33 4.25 12.72
N TYR A 184 1.13 5.01 13.79
CA TYR A 184 1.11 4.47 15.15
C TYR A 184 -0.09 3.54 15.39
N GLY A 185 -1.25 3.81 14.78
CA GLY A 185 -2.37 2.86 14.82
C GLY A 185 -2.00 1.49 14.23
N VAL A 186 -1.15 1.44 13.20
CA VAL A 186 -0.59 0.17 12.70
C VAL A 186 0.42 -0.42 13.68
N LYS A 187 1.39 0.39 14.13
CA LYS A 187 2.52 -0.04 15.00
C LYS A 187 2.05 -0.58 16.35
N ASP A 188 0.96 -0.05 16.89
CA ASP A 188 0.44 -0.41 18.21
C ASP A 188 -0.59 -1.57 18.14
N SER A 189 -0.81 -2.15 16.96
CA SER A 189 -1.76 -3.25 16.77
C SER A 189 -1.23 -4.62 17.21
N ASP A 190 -2.16 -5.56 17.41
CA ASP A 190 -1.92 -6.96 17.78
C ASP A 190 -1.45 -7.85 16.62
N LEU A 191 -1.04 -7.25 15.49
CA LEU A 191 -0.54 -7.99 14.34
C LEU A 191 0.74 -8.76 14.73
N SER A 192 0.76 -10.06 14.43
CA SER A 192 1.89 -10.93 14.77
C SER A 192 3.20 -10.52 14.10
N THR A 193 3.12 -9.85 12.95
CA THR A 193 4.23 -9.23 12.26
C THR A 193 3.76 -7.87 11.76
N GLN A 194 4.59 -6.84 11.98
CA GLN A 194 4.29 -5.49 11.51
C GLN A 194 4.32 -5.45 9.97
N PRO A 195 3.24 -4.99 9.31
CA PRO A 195 3.27 -4.75 7.88
C PRO A 195 4.19 -3.58 7.56
N LYS A 196 4.68 -3.52 6.33
CA LYS A 196 5.34 -2.32 5.84
C LYS A 196 4.31 -1.19 5.70
N ILE A 197 4.55 -0.07 6.36
CA ILE A 197 3.68 1.11 6.27
C ILE A 197 4.08 1.90 5.02
N MET A 198 3.10 2.21 4.19
CA MET A 198 3.29 2.89 2.91
C MET A 198 2.60 4.25 2.89
N ILE A 199 3.30 5.26 2.38
CA ILE A 199 2.69 6.50 1.91
C ILE A 199 2.50 6.37 0.40
N HIS A 200 1.28 6.59 -0.10
CA HIS A 200 0.93 6.41 -1.50
C HIS A 200 0.50 7.73 -2.13
N LEU A 201 1.22 8.14 -3.18
CA LEU A 201 0.92 9.33 -3.98
C LEU A 201 0.59 8.94 -5.43
N ASP A 202 -0.18 9.76 -6.13
CA ASP A 202 -0.36 9.65 -7.59
C ASP A 202 0.83 10.27 -8.35
N ASN A 203 0.79 10.21 -9.68
CA ASN A 203 1.77 10.82 -10.58
C ASN A 203 3.24 10.51 -10.22
N GLY A 204 3.57 9.23 -10.08
CA GLY A 204 4.94 8.79 -9.75
C GLY A 204 6.03 9.20 -10.75
N TRP A 205 5.64 9.66 -11.92
CA TRP A 205 6.53 10.20 -12.95
C TRP A 205 6.94 11.65 -12.68
N ASP A 206 6.17 12.38 -11.87
CA ASP A 206 6.40 13.79 -11.56
C ASP A 206 7.25 13.93 -10.31
N TRP A 207 8.58 13.92 -10.51
CA TRP A 207 9.56 13.99 -9.41
C TRP A 207 9.35 15.20 -8.51
N ASP A 208 9.16 16.39 -9.08
CA ASP A 208 9.06 17.64 -8.32
C ASP A 208 7.87 17.60 -7.35
N THR A 209 6.77 17.03 -7.81
CA THR A 209 5.60 16.77 -7.00
C THR A 209 5.87 15.78 -5.85
N GLN A 210 6.56 14.66 -6.13
CA GLN A 210 6.90 13.68 -5.09
C GLN A 210 7.82 14.32 -4.04
N GLU A 211 8.89 14.98 -4.48
CA GLU A 211 9.87 15.65 -3.62
C GLU A 211 9.21 16.72 -2.76
N TRP A 212 8.35 17.56 -3.35
CA TRP A 212 7.62 18.60 -2.63
C TRP A 212 6.77 18.01 -1.49
N PHE A 213 5.98 16.96 -1.74
CA PHE A 213 5.12 16.40 -0.71
C PHE A 213 5.94 15.86 0.46
N TYR A 214 6.90 14.97 0.19
CA TYR A 214 7.68 14.33 1.25
C TYR A 214 8.51 15.33 2.03
N SER A 215 9.21 16.25 1.35
CA SER A 215 10.02 17.28 2.03
C SER A 215 9.14 18.18 2.91
N SER A 216 8.04 18.70 2.35
CA SER A 216 7.16 19.65 3.05
C SER A 216 6.47 19.03 4.25
N VAL A 217 6.04 17.76 4.17
CA VAL A 217 5.36 17.05 5.26
C VAL A 217 6.35 16.64 6.35
N LEU A 218 7.52 16.13 5.99
CA LEU A 218 8.54 15.71 6.97
C LEU A 218 9.15 16.90 7.72
N GLU A 219 9.26 18.07 7.08
CA GLU A 219 9.75 19.30 7.75
C GLU A 219 8.85 19.76 8.90
N GLN A 220 7.57 19.35 8.92
CA GLN A 220 6.63 19.82 9.94
C GLN A 220 6.93 19.29 11.34
N GLY A 221 7.57 18.12 11.46
CA GLY A 221 7.97 17.51 12.73
C GLY A 221 7.13 16.31 13.22
N PRO A 222 5.78 16.31 13.14
CA PRO A 222 4.98 15.18 13.65
C PRO A 222 5.26 13.84 12.96
N LEU A 223 5.51 13.83 11.66
CA LEU A 223 5.83 12.61 10.91
C LEU A 223 7.34 12.46 10.77
N SER A 224 7.88 11.30 11.14
CA SER A 224 9.29 10.94 10.93
C SER A 224 9.44 9.99 9.74
N ALA A 225 10.63 10.00 9.11
CA ALA A 225 11.00 9.00 8.11
C ALA A 225 11.00 7.55 8.67
N SER A 226 11.07 7.38 9.99
CA SER A 226 10.94 6.08 10.66
C SER A 226 9.48 5.64 10.88
N ASP A 227 8.50 6.45 10.47
CA ASP A 227 7.08 6.14 10.63
C ASP A 227 6.48 5.36 9.47
N PHE A 228 7.19 5.28 8.34
CA PHE A 228 6.80 4.50 7.19
C PHE A 228 8.01 3.82 6.55
N ASP A 229 7.77 2.74 5.82
CA ASP A 229 8.79 1.87 5.24
C ASP A 229 8.82 1.95 3.71
N MET A 230 7.71 2.39 3.09
CA MET A 230 7.53 2.37 1.64
C MET A 230 6.95 3.68 1.11
N MET A 231 7.43 4.08 -0.07
CA MET A 231 6.81 5.10 -0.91
C MET A 231 6.15 4.39 -2.10
N GLY A 232 4.83 4.42 -2.16
CA GLY A 232 4.04 3.90 -3.27
C GLY A 232 3.69 5.01 -4.24
N VAL A 233 3.70 4.70 -5.53
CA VAL A 233 3.27 5.65 -6.57
C VAL A 233 2.32 5.03 -7.57
N SER A 234 1.31 5.79 -7.98
CA SER A 234 0.52 5.44 -9.17
C SER A 234 1.21 5.91 -10.44
N PHE A 235 1.13 5.10 -11.49
CA PHE A 235 1.69 5.40 -12.80
C PHE A 235 0.75 4.89 -13.89
N TYR A 236 0.03 5.82 -14.53
CA TYR A 236 -0.89 5.53 -15.63
C TYR A 236 -0.41 6.21 -16.92
N PRO A 237 -0.59 5.58 -18.10
CA PRO A 237 -0.08 6.10 -19.37
C PRO A 237 -1.10 6.90 -20.22
N PHE A 238 -2.33 7.14 -19.72
CA PHE A 238 -3.42 7.82 -20.44
C PHE A 238 -3.81 9.15 -19.79
#